data_AF-A0A4Y3K6W6-F1
#
_entry.id   AF-A0A4Y3K6W6-F1
#
_cell.length_a   1.000
_cell.length_b   1.000
_cell.length_c   1.000
_cell.angle_alpha   90.00
_cell.angle_beta   90.00
_cell.angle_gamma   90.00
#
_symmetry.space_group_name_H-M   'P 1'
#
loop_
_entity.id
_entity.type
_entity.pdbx_description
1 polymer ?
#
loop_
_entity_poly.entity_id
_entity_poly.type
_entity_poly.pdbx_seq_one_letter_code
_entity_poly.pdbx_strand_id
1 'polypeptide(L)'
;MPSSSTVVRLSSTAGHIDVTLDPSSTAGQDLLSMLPISLTFEDFAGREKIAYPPRTIDVTGEPASSAGAGDLAIYVPWGNLALFYEGERGTPTGDLVRLGHFDATERQLAVLEAGPVTVDVVE
;
A
#
# COMPACT_ATOMS: atom_id res chain seq x y z
N MET A 1 -22.08 9.78 -6.50
CA MET A 1 -20.85 10.59 -6.67
C MET A 1 -19.79 9.66 -7.22
N PRO A 2 -19.09 9.97 -8.32
CA PRO A 2 -17.96 9.14 -8.70
C PRO A 2 -16.91 9.29 -7.60
N SER A 3 -16.55 8.20 -6.95
CA SER A 3 -15.41 8.17 -6.03
C SER A 3 -14.17 8.36 -6.90
N SER A 4 -13.68 9.60 -7.04
CA SER A 4 -12.42 9.85 -7.73
C SER A 4 -11.34 9.03 -7.04
N SER A 5 -10.89 7.97 -7.69
CA SER A 5 -9.81 7.13 -7.18
C SER A 5 -8.50 7.86 -7.43
N THR A 6 -7.54 7.80 -6.50
CA THR A 6 -6.24 8.43 -6.68
C THR A 6 -5.22 7.36 -7.01
N VAL A 7 -4.55 7.50 -8.16
CA VAL A 7 -3.47 6.59 -8.54
C VAL A 7 -2.17 7.11 -7.96
N VAL A 8 -1.46 6.25 -7.24
CA VAL A 8 -0.14 6.49 -6.70
C VAL A 8 0.84 5.52 -7.36
N ARG A 9 1.94 6.05 -7.85
CA ARG A 9 3.00 5.28 -8.50
C ARG A 9 4.15 5.04 -7.54
N LEU A 10 4.57 3.78 -7.45
CA LEU A 10 5.76 3.34 -6.72
C LEU A 10 6.86 3.08 -7.74
N SER A 11 7.88 3.94 -7.78
CA SER A 11 8.97 3.88 -8.76
C SER A 11 10.31 3.56 -8.12
N SER A 12 11.01 2.57 -8.67
CA SER A 12 12.43 2.30 -8.40
C SER A 12 13.27 2.52 -9.66
N THR A 13 14.58 2.27 -9.58
CA THR A 13 15.45 2.28 -10.76
C THR A 13 15.17 1.13 -11.73
N ALA A 14 14.48 0.06 -11.29
CA ALA A 14 14.18 -1.11 -12.11
C ALA A 14 12.82 -1.05 -12.79
N GLY A 15 11.92 -0.17 -12.36
CA GLY A 15 10.58 -0.04 -12.91
C GLY A 15 9.61 0.63 -11.94
N HIS A 16 8.32 0.49 -12.20
CA HIS A 16 7.27 0.98 -11.33
C HIS A 16 6.05 0.07 -11.31
N ILE A 17 5.23 0.23 -10.28
CA ILE A 17 3.85 -0.25 -10.26
C ILE A 17 2.92 0.89 -9.87
N ASP A 18 1.65 0.78 -10.27
CA ASP A 18 0.62 1.74 -9.92
C ASP A 18 -0.37 1.10 -8.94
N VAL A 19 -0.73 1.87 -7.89
CA VAL A 19 -1.68 1.49 -6.86
C VAL A 19 -2.82 2.51 -6.89
N THR A 20 -4.05 2.02 -6.97
CA THR A 20 -5.26 2.85 -6.87
C THR A 20 -5.72 2.90 -5.42
N LEU A 21 -5.64 4.08 -4.80
CA LEU A 21 -6.08 4.36 -3.44
C LEU A 21 -7.55 4.80 -3.40
N ASP A 22 -8.20 4.57 -2.25
CA ASP A 22 -9.43 5.23 -1.86
C ASP A 22 -9.12 6.53 -1.09
N PRO A 23 -9.19 7.71 -1.73
CA PRO A 23 -8.87 8.98 -1.07
C PRO A 23 -10.00 9.50 -0.17
N SER A 24 -11.11 8.76 -0.02
CA SER A 24 -12.18 9.14 0.91
C SER A 24 -11.95 8.63 2.33
N SER A 25 -11.02 7.69 2.51
CA SER A 25 -10.60 7.15 3.82
C SER A 25 -9.65 8.10 4.54
N THR A 26 -9.70 8.13 5.88
CA THR A 26 -8.75 8.87 6.72
C THR A 26 -7.33 8.40 6.43
N ALA A 27 -7.14 7.08 6.35
CA ALA A 27 -5.84 6.47 6.12
C ALA A 27 -5.29 6.78 4.72
N GLY A 28 -6.15 6.81 3.70
CA GLY A 28 -5.77 7.20 2.33
C GLY A 28 -5.36 8.67 2.25
N GLN A 29 -6.14 9.57 2.85
CA GLN A 29 -5.81 11.00 2.90
C GLN A 29 -4.49 11.27 3.63
N ASP A 30 -4.27 10.58 4.73
CA ASP A 30 -3.08 10.77 5.54
C ASP A 30 -1.82 10.23 4.83
N LEU A 31 -1.92 9.11 4.11
CA LEU A 31 -0.85 8.66 3.21
C LEU A 31 -0.55 9.69 2.11
N LEU A 32 -1.59 10.19 1.43
CA LEU A 32 -1.45 11.19 0.38
C LEU A 32 -0.78 12.48 0.87
N SER A 33 -1.03 12.88 2.13
CA SER A 33 -0.43 14.08 2.73
C SER A 33 1.09 14.04 2.87
N MET A 34 1.69 12.84 2.80
CA MET A 34 3.14 12.66 2.91
C MET A 34 3.84 12.68 1.55
N LEU A 35 3.10 12.46 0.45
CA LEU A 35 3.71 12.27 -0.86
C LEU A 35 4.33 13.58 -1.42
N PRO A 36 5.47 13.49 -2.13
CA PRO A 36 6.23 12.27 -2.43
C PRO A 36 7.09 11.79 -1.25
N ILE A 37 7.14 10.47 -1.04
CA ILE A 37 8.01 9.82 -0.04
C ILE A 37 8.91 8.77 -0.67
N SER A 38 10.11 8.60 -0.13
CA SER A 38 11.02 7.50 -0.49
C SER A 38 10.95 6.41 0.57
N LEU A 39 10.63 5.19 0.16
CA LEU A 39 10.51 4.00 1.01
C LEU A 39 11.49 2.91 0.57
N THR A 40 11.78 1.96 1.44
CA THR A 40 12.48 0.71 1.07
C THR A 40 11.51 -0.43 1.28
N PHE A 41 11.29 -1.23 0.23
CA PHE A 41 10.43 -2.39 0.29
C PHE A 41 11.27 -3.66 0.46
N GLU A 42 10.75 -4.59 1.25
CA GLU A 42 11.31 -5.93 1.42
C GLU A 42 10.21 -6.99 1.30
N ASP A 43 10.59 -8.20 0.89
CA ASP A 43 9.68 -9.34 0.95
C ASP A 43 9.46 -9.81 2.38
N PHE A 44 8.19 -10.01 2.73
CA PHE A 44 7.80 -10.59 4.00
C PHE A 44 7.03 -11.88 3.79
N ALA A 45 7.55 -12.94 4.41
CA ALA A 45 6.98 -14.27 4.44
C ALA A 45 6.62 -14.90 3.07
N GLY A 46 7.19 -14.40 1.96
CA GLY A 46 6.87 -14.88 0.62
C GLY A 46 5.44 -14.57 0.18
N ARG A 47 4.81 -13.52 0.72
CA ARG A 47 3.39 -13.22 0.45
C ARG A 47 3.09 -11.74 0.24
N GLU A 48 3.89 -10.86 0.84
CA GLU A 48 3.67 -9.43 0.80
C GLU A 48 4.99 -8.67 0.70
N LYS A 49 4.96 -7.49 0.07
CA LYS A 49 6.06 -6.52 0.16
C LYS A 49 5.72 -5.49 1.22
N ILE A 50 6.58 -5.29 2.20
CA ILE A 50 6.34 -4.33 3.29
C ILE A 50 7.29 -3.13 3.22
N ALA A 51 6.82 -1.98 3.68
CA ALA A 51 7.64 -0.79 3.85
C ALA A 51 7.12 0.08 5.01
N TYR A 52 8.04 0.78 5.67
CA TYR A 52 7.72 1.66 6.79
C TYR A 52 7.65 3.12 6.34
N PRO A 53 6.48 3.78 6.42
CA PRO A 53 6.36 5.21 6.17
C PRO A 53 7.15 6.03 7.22
N PRO A 54 7.48 7.31 6.93
CA PRO A 54 8.27 8.15 7.83
C PRO A 54 7.58 8.45 9.18
N ARG A 55 6.27 8.23 9.25
CA ARG A 55 5.46 8.25 10.47
C ARG A 55 4.29 7.27 10.32
N THR A 56 3.71 6.86 11.43
CA THR A 56 2.46 6.09 11.44
C THR A 56 1.36 6.83 10.70
N ILE A 57 0.59 6.10 9.90
CA ILE A 57 -0.59 6.61 9.19
C ILE A 57 -1.78 6.62 10.16
N ASP A 58 -2.54 7.70 10.16
CA ASP A 58 -3.77 7.83 10.92
C ASP A 58 -4.85 6.92 10.34
N VAL A 59 -5.28 5.95 11.14
CA VAL A 59 -6.35 5.00 10.81
C VAL A 59 -7.61 5.24 11.66
N THR A 60 -7.73 6.43 12.26
CA THR A 60 -8.86 6.76 13.12
C THR A 60 -10.18 6.67 12.36
N GLY A 61 -11.09 5.86 12.88
CA GLY A 61 -12.43 5.67 12.30
C GLY A 61 -12.48 4.67 11.14
N GLU A 62 -11.35 4.08 10.75
CA GLU A 62 -11.31 3.04 9.72
C GLU A 62 -12.01 1.76 10.23
N PRO A 63 -12.84 1.11 9.40
CA PRO A 63 -13.47 -0.14 9.78
C PRO A 63 -12.45 -1.28 9.80
N ALA A 64 -12.75 -2.33 10.59
CA ALA A 64 -12.03 -3.58 10.49
C ALA A 64 -12.04 -4.10 9.05
N SER A 65 -10.89 -4.53 8.54
CA SER A 65 -10.73 -4.94 7.15
C SER A 65 -9.90 -6.21 7.01
N SER A 66 -9.87 -6.76 5.81
CA SER A 66 -8.94 -7.81 5.42
C SER A 66 -8.35 -7.51 4.06
N ALA A 67 -7.11 -7.95 3.86
CA ALA A 67 -6.35 -7.80 2.63
C ALA A 67 -5.98 -9.17 2.07
N GLY A 68 -5.83 -9.23 0.75
CA GLY A 68 -5.35 -10.40 0.02
C GLY A 68 -4.65 -9.96 -1.25
N ALA A 69 -4.31 -10.93 -2.11
CA ALA A 69 -3.60 -10.66 -3.36
C ALA A 69 -4.21 -9.50 -4.16
N GLY A 70 -3.37 -8.53 -4.52
CA GLY A 70 -3.74 -7.30 -5.23
C GLY A 70 -4.10 -6.12 -4.33
N ASP A 71 -3.97 -6.22 -2.99
CA ASP A 71 -4.27 -5.12 -2.08
C ASP A 71 -3.05 -4.43 -1.49
N LEU A 72 -3.19 -3.11 -1.33
CA LEU A 72 -2.39 -2.34 -0.39
C LEU A 72 -3.18 -2.18 0.91
N ALA A 73 -2.53 -2.46 2.04
CA ALA A 73 -3.09 -2.21 3.36
C ALA A 73 -2.03 -1.69 4.35
N ILE A 74 -2.51 -1.17 5.47
CA ILE A 74 -1.71 -0.88 6.67
C ILE A 74 -1.87 -2.06 7.61
N TYR A 75 -0.75 -2.58 8.10
CA TYR A 75 -0.74 -3.44 9.27
C TYR A 75 -0.62 -2.60 10.53
N VAL A 76 -1.75 -2.37 11.21
CA VAL A 76 -1.91 -1.43 12.33
C VAL A 76 -0.93 -1.70 13.49
N PRO A 77 -0.65 -2.95 13.89
CA PRO A 77 0.25 -3.21 15.02
C PRO A 77 1.68 -2.71 14.81
N TRP A 78 2.15 -2.61 13.57
CA TRP A 78 3.51 -2.15 13.24
C TRP A 78 3.54 -0.81 12.52
N GLY A 79 2.41 -0.36 11.98
CA GLY A 79 2.31 0.89 11.22
C GLY A 79 3.00 0.86 9.85
N ASN A 80 3.23 -0.33 9.28
CA ASN A 80 3.81 -0.49 7.94
C ASN A 80 2.74 -0.61 6.85
N LEU A 81 3.15 -0.29 5.64
CA LEU A 81 2.44 -0.65 4.41
C LEU A 81 2.73 -2.12 4.07
N ALA A 82 1.74 -2.79 3.49
CA ALA A 82 1.82 -4.16 2.99
C ALA A 82 1.12 -4.28 1.63
N LEU A 83 1.88 -4.66 0.61
CA LEU A 83 1.40 -5.01 -0.73
C LEU A 83 1.28 -6.52 -0.83
N PHE A 84 0.07 -7.05 -0.70
CA PHE A 84 -0.20 -8.48 -0.74
C PHE A 84 -0.21 -8.97 -2.19
N TYR A 85 0.68 -9.89 -2.56
CA TYR A 85 0.70 -10.50 -3.89
C TYR A 85 0.29 -11.98 -3.88
N GLU A 86 0.15 -12.56 -2.69
CA GLU A 86 -0.38 -13.90 -2.48
C GLU A 86 -1.36 -13.94 -1.31
N GLY A 87 -2.29 -14.90 -1.35
CA GLY A 87 -3.23 -15.20 -0.28
C GLY A 87 -4.62 -14.60 -0.52
N GLU A 88 -5.60 -15.20 0.14
CA GLU A 88 -6.99 -14.78 0.08
C GLU A 88 -7.33 -13.82 1.22
N ARG A 89 -8.33 -12.97 1.01
CA ARG A 89 -8.89 -12.14 2.08
C ARG A 89 -9.49 -13.04 3.15
N GLY A 90 -8.97 -12.93 4.36
CA GLY A 90 -9.56 -13.58 5.53
C GLY A 90 -10.78 -12.84 6.09
N THR A 91 -11.17 -13.24 7.30
CA THR A 91 -12.13 -12.49 8.10
C THR A 91 -11.57 -11.11 8.45
N PRO A 92 -12.34 -10.02 8.27
CA PRO A 92 -11.90 -8.68 8.67
C PRO A 92 -11.49 -8.62 10.15
N THR A 93 -10.32 -8.06 10.42
CA THR A 93 -9.82 -7.81 11.78
C THR A 93 -9.51 -6.32 11.96
N GLY A 94 -9.32 -5.90 13.20
CA GLY A 94 -8.87 -4.53 13.50
C GLY A 94 -7.38 -4.29 13.20
N ASP A 95 -6.65 -5.32 12.78
CA ASP A 95 -5.19 -5.24 12.56
C ASP A 95 -4.83 -4.78 11.15
N LEU A 96 -5.78 -4.81 10.22
CA LEU A 96 -5.58 -4.41 8.84
C LEU A 96 -6.54 -3.29 8.44
N VAL A 97 -6.01 -2.30 7.74
CA VAL A 97 -6.78 -1.24 7.07
C VAL A 97 -6.42 -1.24 5.60
N ARG A 98 -7.35 -1.63 4.75
CA ARG A 98 -7.17 -1.64 3.30
C ARG A 98 -7.18 -0.22 2.75
N LEU A 99 -6.14 0.15 2.04
CA LEU A 99 -5.97 1.47 1.43
C LEU A 99 -6.35 1.51 -0.06
N GLY A 100 -6.15 0.40 -0.76
CA GLY A 100 -6.25 0.41 -2.22
C GLY A 100 -6.02 -0.96 -2.85
N HIS A 101 -5.89 -0.94 -4.17
CA HIS A 101 -5.58 -2.11 -4.97
C HIS A 101 -4.55 -1.82 -6.05
N PHE A 102 -3.85 -2.84 -6.48
CA PHE A 102 -2.93 -2.81 -7.60
C PHE A 102 -3.11 -4.05 -8.48
N ASP A 103 -2.68 -3.96 -9.73
CA ASP A 103 -2.71 -5.08 -10.67
C ASP A 103 -1.27 -5.37 -11.13
N ALA A 104 -0.57 -6.16 -10.33
CA ALA A 104 0.82 -6.55 -10.57
C ALA A 104 1.07 -7.97 -10.05
N THR A 105 1.81 -8.75 -10.84
CA THR A 105 2.33 -10.06 -10.43
C THR A 105 3.50 -9.91 -9.45
N GLU A 106 3.83 -10.96 -8.70
CA GLU A 106 5.04 -11.01 -7.86
C GLU A 106 6.30 -10.59 -8.65
N ARG A 107 6.44 -11.06 -9.90
CA ARG A 107 7.58 -10.70 -10.76
C ARG A 107 7.63 -9.20 -11.08
N GLN A 108 6.49 -8.55 -11.24
CA GLN A 108 6.43 -7.11 -11.46
C GLN A 108 6.72 -6.35 -10.16
N LEU A 109 6.27 -6.85 -9.01
CA LEU A 109 6.55 -6.25 -7.71
C LEU A 109 8.03 -6.34 -7.31
N ALA A 110 8.79 -7.30 -7.84
CA ALA A 110 10.22 -7.42 -7.58
C ALA A 110 11.03 -6.15 -7.96
N VAL A 111 10.49 -5.26 -8.80
CA VAL A 111 11.12 -3.96 -9.08
C VAL A 111 11.24 -3.10 -7.82
N LEU A 112 10.34 -3.27 -6.84
CA LEU A 112 10.33 -2.49 -5.60
C LEU A 112 11.49 -2.85 -4.65
N GLU A 113 12.10 -4.01 -4.82
CA GLU A 113 13.25 -4.46 -4.04
C GLU A 113 14.59 -3.96 -4.61
N ALA A 114 14.57 -3.30 -5.78
CA ALA A 114 15.77 -2.83 -6.47
C ALA A 114 16.40 -1.56 -5.87
N GLY A 115 16.04 -1.21 -4.62
CA GLY A 115 16.54 -0.04 -3.91
C GLY A 115 15.41 0.88 -3.43
N PRO A 116 15.71 2.17 -3.17
CA PRO A 116 14.71 3.13 -2.75
C PRO A 116 13.58 3.28 -3.78
N VAL A 117 12.35 3.24 -3.29
CA VAL A 117 11.12 3.40 -4.05
C VAL A 117 10.52 4.77 -3.75
N THR A 118 10.37 5.60 -4.76
CA THR A 118 9.61 6.85 -4.65
C THR A 118 8.14 6.57 -4.85
N VAL A 119 7.32 7.01 -3.90
CA VAL A 119 5.87 6.92 -3.93
C VAL A 119 5.32 8.31 -4.20
N ASP A 120 4.58 8.49 -5.30
CA ASP A 120 4.05 9.81 -5.70
C ASP A 120 2.70 9.69 -6.42
N VAL A 121 1.92 10.76 -6.45
CA VAL A 121 0.62 10.80 -7.15
C VAL A 121 0.84 10.86 -8.66
N VAL A 122 0.02 10.13 -9.42
CA VAL A 122 -0.03 10.24 -10.89
C VAL A 122 -1.12 11.24 -11.27
N GLU A 123 -0.74 12.32 -11.96
CA GLU A 123 -1.66 13.32 -12.54
C GLU A 123 -2.40 12.80 -13.77
#